data_AF-A0A5A8UMJ9-F1
#
_entry.id   AF-A0A5A8UMJ9-F1
#
_cell.length_a   1.000
_cell.length_b   1.000
_cell.length_c   1.000
_cell.angle_alpha   90.00
_cell.angle_beta   90.00
_cell.angle_gamma   90.00
#
_symmetry.space_group_name_H-M   'P 1'
#
loop_
_entity.id
_entity.type
_entity.pdbx_description
1 polymer ?
#
loop_
_entity_poly.entity_id
_entity_poly.type
_entity_poly.pdbx_seq_one_letter_code
_entity_poly.pdbx_strand_id
1 'polypeptide(L)' 'MISYQISPKNINAHIFEVQLKIENPNPLGQVFSLPNWIPGSYLVRDFSKHIISIKAHSGKQNIAIKKLDKNLLITSA' A
#
# COMPACT_ATOMS: atom_id res chain seq x y z
N MET A 1 -15.53 -3.56 -4.74
CA MET A 1 -15.33 -3.04 -3.36
C MET A 1 -13.84 -2.98 -3.02
N ILE A 2 -13.46 -2.11 -2.08
CA ILE A 2 -12.11 -2.05 -1.50
C ILE A 2 -12.23 -2.38 0.00
N SER A 3 -11.41 -3.30 0.50
CA SER A 3 -11.37 -3.61 1.93
C SER A 3 -9.96 -3.55 2.49
N TYR A 4 -9.85 -3.04 3.72
CA TYR A 4 -8.62 -2.96 4.48
C TYR A 4 -8.74 -3.79 5.74
N GLN A 5 -7.70 -4.56 6.04
CA GLN A 5 -7.52 -5.23 7.31
C GLN A 5 -6.18 -4.78 7.90
N ILE A 6 -6.22 -4.32 9.16
CA ILE A 6 -5.05 -3.81 9.87
C ILE A 6 -4.89 -4.67 11.11
N SER A 7 -3.70 -5.26 11.30
CA SER A 7 -3.39 -6.07 12.47
C SER A 7 -2.01 -5.73 13.03
N PRO A 8 -1.83 -5.75 14.36
CA PRO A 8 -0.51 -5.58 14.96
C PRO A 8 0.33 -6.85 14.73
N LYS A 9 1.33 -6.77 13.85
CA LYS A 9 2.20 -7.91 13.50
C LYS A 9 3.30 -8.14 14.53
N ASN A 10 3.89 -7.05 15.01
CA ASN A 10 4.88 -7.07 16.10
C ASN A 10 4.77 -5.75 16.87
N ILE A 11 4.10 -5.81 18.03
CA ILE A 11 3.80 -4.64 18.86
C ILE A 11 5.08 -4.01 19.41
N ASN A 12 6.04 -4.84 19.86
CA ASN A 12 7.30 -4.38 20.45
C ASN A 12 8.18 -3.65 19.42
N ALA A 13 8.02 -3.97 18.14
CA ALA A 13 8.73 -3.31 17.04
C ALA A 13 7.89 -2.20 16.38
N HIS A 14 6.69 -1.91 16.88
CA HIS A 14 5.73 -0.98 16.27
C HIS A 14 5.37 -1.31 14.81
N ILE A 15 5.31 -2.61 14.46
CA ILE A 15 5.02 -3.07 13.10
C ILE A 15 3.56 -3.51 13.01
N PHE A 16 2.85 -2.90 12.06
CA PHE A 16 1.52 -3.30 11.64
C PHE A 16 1.58 -4.03 10.29
N GLU A 17 0.75 -5.05 10.14
CA GLU A 17 0.41 -5.61 8.83
C GLU A 17 -0.86 -4.94 8.32
N VAL A 18 -0.81 -4.48 7.08
CA VAL A 18 -1.95 -3.91 6.37
C VAL A 18 -2.20 -4.75 5.13
N GLN A 19 -3.39 -5.34 5.06
CA GLN A 19 -3.86 -6.08 3.90
C GLN A 19 -4.93 -5.26 3.19
N LEU A 20 -4.76 -5.07 1.89
CA LEU A 20 -5.68 -4.35 1.02
C LEU A 20 -6.19 -5.32 -0.05
N LYS A 21 -7.51 -5.50 -0.13
CA LYS A 21 -8.16 -6.29 -1.17
C LYS A 21 -8.99 -5.38 -2.07
N ILE A 22 -8.80 -5.54 -3.38
CA ILE A 22 -9.59 -4.89 -4.42
C ILE A 22 -10.24 -6.00 -5.24
N GLU A 23 -11.56 -5.99 -5.34
CA GLU A 23 -12.29 -7.05 -6.06
C GLU A 23 -12.08 -6.97 -7.58
N ASN A 24 -12.13 -5.76 -8.13
CA ASN A 24 -12.01 -5.50 -9.57
C ASN A 24 -10.88 -4.48 -9.81
N PRO A 25 -9.60 -4.90 -9.76
CA PRO A 25 -8.49 -4.01 -10.05
C PRO A 25 -8.46 -3.63 -11.54
N ASN A 26 -7.80 -2.51 -11.86
CA ASN A 26 -7.63 -2.11 -13.26
C ASN A 26 -6.78 -3.17 -14.01
N PRO A 27 -7.27 -3.72 -15.15
CA PRO A 27 -6.56 -4.76 -15.90
C PRO A 27 -5.25 -4.30 -16.53
N LEU A 28 -5.03 -2.99 -16.67
CA LEU A 28 -3.76 -2.42 -17.16
C LEU A 28 -2.74 -2.19 -16.03
N GLY A 29 -3.07 -2.61 -14.80
CA GLY A 29 -2.30 -2.35 -13.61
C GLY A 29 -3.01 -1.38 -12.67
N GLN A 30 -3.00 -1.69 -11.38
CA GLN A 30 -3.63 -0.88 -10.35
C GLN A 30 -2.59 0.06 -9.73
N VAL A 31 -2.92 1.35 -9.72
CA VAL A 31 -2.11 2.37 -9.05
C VAL A 31 -2.55 2.52 -7.60
N PHE A 32 -1.57 2.64 -6.71
CA PHE A 32 -1.73 2.87 -5.28
C PHE A 32 -0.89 4.09 -4.89
N SER A 33 -1.47 4.96 -4.08
CA SER A 33 -0.78 6.13 -3.54
C SER A 33 -1.01 6.25 -2.04
N LEU A 34 0.00 6.69 -1.31
CA LEU A 34 -0.15 7.11 0.08
C LEU A 34 -0.07 8.64 0.17
N PRO A 35 -0.93 9.31 0.97
CA PRO A 35 -0.84 10.76 1.15
C PRO A 35 0.55 11.19 1.65
N ASN A 36 0.96 12.41 1.28
CA ASN A 36 2.20 13.03 1.78
C ASN A 36 1.94 14.08 2.87
N TRP A 37 0.70 14.21 3.34
CA TRP A 37 0.26 15.09 4.42
C TRP A 37 -1.13 14.64 4.90
N ILE A 38 -1.60 15.16 6.03
CA ILE A 38 -2.92 14.82 6.58
C ILE A 38 -3.75 16.10 6.80
N PRO A 39 -5.04 16.12 6.44
CA PRO A 39 -5.91 17.28 6.67
C PRO A 39 -5.83 17.82 8.11
N GLY A 40 -5.77 19.13 8.25
CA GLY A 40 -5.54 19.81 9.53
C GLY A 40 -4.07 19.94 9.93
N SER A 41 -3.14 19.28 9.21
CA SER A 41 -1.69 19.48 9.35
C SER A 41 -1.09 19.97 8.04
N TYR A 42 -0.63 21.22 8.02
CA TYR A 42 -0.03 21.84 6.83
C TYR A 42 1.45 21.52 6.65
N LEU A 43 1.94 20.51 7.36
CA LEU A 43 3.31 20.04 7.26
C LEU A 43 3.36 18.78 6.39
N VAL A 44 4.30 18.75 5.44
CA VAL A 44 4.58 17.55 4.64
C VAL A 44 5.03 16.41 5.58
N ARG A 45 4.31 15.30 5.50
CA ARG A 45 4.55 14.04 6.20
C ARG A 45 4.69 12.95 5.17
N ASP A 46 5.93 12.61 4.84
CA ASP A 46 6.22 11.47 3.98
C ASP A 46 5.91 10.16 4.73
N PHE A 47 4.65 9.73 4.69
CA PHE A 47 4.18 8.52 5.36
C PHE A 47 4.73 7.26 4.68
N SER A 48 5.05 7.33 3.38
CA SER A 48 5.46 6.18 2.57
C SER A 48 6.80 5.60 2.99
N LYS A 49 7.67 6.40 3.64
CA LYS A 49 8.93 5.92 4.20
C LYS A 49 8.78 4.84 5.27
N HIS A 50 7.59 4.71 5.86
CA HIS A 50 7.31 3.71 6.89
C HIS A 50 6.81 2.38 6.34
N ILE A 51 6.63 2.27 5.01
CA ILE A 51 6.33 0.98 4.37
C ILE A 51 7.61 0.14 4.38
N ILE A 52 7.64 -0.90 5.21
CA ILE A 52 8.80 -1.79 5.37
C ILE A 52 8.94 -2.74 4.17
N SER A 53 7.83 -3.32 3.73
CA SER A 53 7.77 -4.20 2.56
C SER A 53 6.37 -4.20 1.98
N ILE A 54 6.27 -4.43 0.68
CA ILE A 54 4.99 -4.57 -0.01
C ILE A 54 5.05 -5.76 -0.97
N LYS A 55 3.95 -6.52 -1.02
CA LYS A 55 3.75 -7.65 -1.93
C LYS A 55 2.30 -7.63 -2.39
N ALA A 56 2.05 -8.11 -3.60
CA ALA A 56 0.71 -8.26 -4.15
C ALA A 56 0.54 -9.67 -4.71
N HIS A 57 -0.69 -10.19 -4.65
CA HIS A 57 -1.05 -11.45 -5.25
C HIS A 57 -2.48 -11.40 -5.78
N SER A 58 -2.76 -12.14 -6.84
CA SER A 58 -4.09 -12.42 -7.36
C SER A 58 -4.31 -13.92 -7.37
N GLY A 59 -5.26 -14.38 -6.57
CA GLY A 59 -5.38 -15.80 -6.26
C GLY A 59 -4.06 -16.36 -5.69
N LYS A 60 -3.47 -17.33 -6.40
CA LYS A 60 -2.19 -17.96 -6.04
C LYS A 60 -0.97 -17.34 -6.74
N GLN A 61 -1.17 -16.37 -7.63
CA GLN A 61 -0.10 -15.78 -8.42
C GLN A 61 0.42 -14.51 -7.74
N ASN A 62 1.74 -14.39 -7.61
CA ASN A 62 2.36 -13.15 -7.16
C ASN A 62 2.33 -12.13 -8.30
N ILE A 63 1.96 -10.90 -7.99
CA ILE A 63 1.93 -9.78 -8.93
C ILE A 63 3.14 -8.89 -8.66
N ALA A 64 3.86 -8.52 -9.71
CA ALA A 64 4.99 -7.60 -9.58
C ALA A 64 4.48 -6.19 -9.23
N ILE A 65 5.21 -5.50 -8.35
CA ILE A 65 4.91 -4.11 -7.97
C ILE A 65 6.09 -3.26 -8.42
N LYS A 66 5.79 -2.18 -9.13
CA LYS A 66 6.77 -1.15 -9.50
C LYS A 66 6.50 0.12 -8.70
N LYS A 67 7.57 0.70 -8.14
CA LYS A 67 7.53 2.03 -7.54
C LYS A 67 7.69 3.09 -8.63
N LEU A 68 6.70 3.97 -8.75
CA LEU A 68 6.68 5.06 -9.72
C LEU A 68 7.23 6.35 -9.11
N ASP A 69 6.95 6.58 -7.82
CA ASP A 69 7.45 7.72 -7.04
C ASP A 69 7.56 7.32 -5.56
N LYS A 70 8.04 8.21 -4.69
CA LYS A 70 8.21 8.03 -3.25
C LYS A 70 6.98 7.39 -2.59
N ASN A 71 5.80 7.86 -2.98
CA ASN A 71 4.50 7.46 -2.44
C ASN A 71 3.56 6.84 -3.47
N LEU A 72 4.03 6.54 -4.70
CA LEU A 72 3.23 6.03 -5.80
C LEU A 72 3.76 4.66 -6.26
N LEU A 73 2.86 3.68 -6.33
CA LEU A 73 3.14 2.27 -6.68
C LEU A 73 2.15 1.82 -7.76
N ILE A 74 2.55 0.91 -8.64
CA ILE A 74 1.68 0.27 -9.63
C ILE A 74 1.92 -1.24 -9.66
N THR A 75 0.86 -2.03 -9.77
CA THR A 75 0.98 -3.47 -10.05
C THR A 75 1.18 -3.72 -11.54
N SER A 76 1.91 -4.78 -11.90
CA SER A 76 1.90 -5.27 -13.29
C SER A 76 0.50 -5.70 -13.70
N ALA A 77 0.21 -5.59 -15.00
CA ALA A 77 -0.92 -6.24 -15.64
C ALA A 77 -0.76 -7.78 -15.58
#